data_AF-A0A328UF03-F1
#
_entry.id   AF-A0A328UF03-F1
#
_cell.length_a   1.000
_cell.length_b   1.000
_cell.length_c   1.000
_cell.angle_alpha   90.00
_cell.angle_beta   90.00
_cell.angle_gamma   90.00
#
_symmetry.space_group_name_H-M   'P 1'
#
loop_
_entity.id
_entity.type
_entity.pdbx_description
1 polymer ?
#
loop_
_entity_poly.entity_id
_entity_poly.type
_entity_poly.pdbx_seq_one_letter_code
_entity_poly.pdbx_strand_id
1 'polypeptide(L)'
;MAKKDLYKFTIQFNSGDPQHQQTSEILNRQGRRKAQFLVNAVMHYLHCSETPNIPQPAPVDTAVIETIVRRIMSEQHSEEPTMPKPAERKIPKSKDITFDQDEADMLGEDGMAAIANTMAMFRRG
;
A
#
# COMPACT_ATOMS: atom_id res chain seq x y z
N MET A 1 4.84 -29.49 14.68
CA MET A 1 4.12 -28.76 13.62
C MET A 1 2.63 -28.99 13.85
N ALA A 2 1.87 -27.95 14.20
CA ALA A 2 0.44 -28.07 14.49
C ALA A 2 -0.32 -28.38 13.19
N LYS A 3 -1.11 -29.47 13.19
CA LYS A 3 -2.00 -29.82 12.06
C LYS A 3 -3.01 -28.68 11.91
N LYS A 4 -3.05 -28.05 10.74
CA LYS A 4 -4.04 -27.02 10.40
C LYS A 4 -5.42 -27.66 10.50
N ASP A 5 -6.29 -27.12 11.36
CA ASP A 5 -7.67 -27.58 11.50
C ASP A 5 -8.39 -27.40 10.15
N LEU A 6 -8.65 -28.52 9.47
CA LEU A 6 -9.20 -28.56 8.10
C LEU A 6 -10.56 -27.86 7.96
N TYR A 7 -11.33 -27.80 9.04
CA TYR A 7 -12.70 -27.27 9.05
C TYR A 7 -12.80 -25.88 9.70
N LYS A 8 -11.67 -25.26 10.05
CA LYS A 8 -11.63 -23.93 10.65
C LYS A 8 -11.24 -22.90 9.59
N PHE A 9 -12.15 -21.96 9.35
CA PHE A 9 -11.93 -20.85 8.43
C PHE A 9 -11.93 -19.53 9.18
N THR A 10 -11.01 -18.63 8.81
CA THR A 10 -10.98 -17.24 9.26
C THR A 10 -11.26 -16.37 8.05
N ILE A 11 -12.34 -15.58 8.10
CA ILE A 11 -12.82 -14.74 7.00
C ILE A 11 -12.95 -13.32 7.53
N GLN A 12 -12.38 -12.36 6.82
CA GLN A 12 -12.52 -10.93 7.10
C GLN A 12 -13.34 -10.27 5.99
N PHE A 13 -14.41 -9.58 6.37
CA PHE A 13 -15.24 -8.81 5.44
C PHE A 13 -14.65 -7.41 5.24
N ASN A 14 -14.75 -6.88 4.03
CA ASN A 14 -14.36 -5.51 3.73
C ASN A 14 -15.41 -4.54 4.28
N SER A 15 -15.02 -3.66 5.20
CA SER A 15 -15.91 -2.63 5.73
C SER A 15 -16.20 -1.50 4.73
N GLY A 16 -15.48 -1.41 3.62
CA GLY A 16 -15.74 -0.42 2.57
C GLY A 16 -16.85 -0.82 1.59
N ASP A 17 -17.29 -2.08 1.59
CA ASP A 17 -18.31 -2.59 0.67
C ASP A 17 -19.65 -2.78 1.41
N PRO A 18 -20.74 -2.11 1.01
CA PRO A 18 -22.05 -2.25 1.63
C PRO A 18 -22.58 -3.69 1.65
N GLN A 19 -22.32 -4.51 0.62
CA GLN A 19 -22.76 -5.90 0.59
C GLN A 19 -22.00 -6.75 1.60
N HIS A 20 -20.70 -6.49 1.78
CA HIS A 20 -19.89 -7.15 2.80
C HIS A 20 -20.33 -6.73 4.21
N GLN A 21 -20.63 -5.46 4.43
CA GLN A 21 -21.19 -4.96 5.69
C GLN A 21 -22.51 -5.69 6.01
N GLN A 22 -23.47 -5.67 5.09
CA GLN A 22 -24.76 -6.34 5.27
C GLN A 22 -24.61 -7.85 5.55
N THR A 23 -23.75 -8.53 4.79
CA THR A 23 -23.47 -9.96 5.00
C THR A 23 -22.87 -10.21 6.38
N SER A 24 -21.93 -9.38 6.81
CA SER A 24 -21.31 -9.48 8.13
C SER A 24 -22.33 -9.27 9.25
N GLU A 25 -23.26 -8.32 9.11
CA GLU A 25 -24.33 -8.11 10.07
C GLU A 25 -25.27 -9.30 10.16
N ILE A 26 -25.70 -9.86 9.02
CA ILE A 26 -26.58 -11.03 8.95
C ILE A 26 -25.92 -12.21 9.67
N LEU A 27 -24.64 -12.47 9.41
CA LEU A 27 -23.88 -13.52 10.09
C LEU A 27 -23.75 -13.23 11.59
N ASN A 28 -23.44 -11.99 11.96
CA ASN A 28 -23.32 -11.60 13.37
C ASN A 28 -24.61 -11.87 14.16
N ARG A 29 -25.78 -11.58 13.59
CA ARG A 29 -27.10 -11.90 14.17
C ARG A 29 -27.32 -13.40 14.43
N GLN A 30 -26.67 -14.30 13.69
CA GLN A 30 -26.81 -15.76 13.88
C GLN A 30 -26.13 -16.30 15.15
N GLY A 31 -25.32 -15.50 15.86
CA GLY A 31 -24.62 -15.96 17.07
C GLY A 31 -23.73 -17.19 16.82
N ARG A 32 -23.94 -18.27 17.60
CA ARG A 32 -23.21 -19.55 17.49
C ARG A 32 -23.59 -20.38 16.26
N ARG A 33 -24.66 -20.01 15.53
CA ARG A 33 -25.19 -20.76 14.39
C ARG A 33 -24.66 -20.27 13.03
N LYS A 34 -23.66 -19.39 13.02
CA LYS A 34 -23.02 -18.87 11.78
C LYS A 34 -22.55 -19.98 10.84
N ALA A 35 -21.90 -21.00 11.37
CA ALA A 35 -21.42 -22.13 10.58
C ALA A 35 -22.59 -22.87 9.89
N GLN A 36 -23.68 -23.13 10.62
CA GLN A 36 -24.87 -23.76 10.06
C GLN A 36 -25.55 -22.88 9.00
N PHE A 37 -25.59 -21.57 9.23
CA PHE A 37 -26.16 -20.61 8.28
C PHE A 37 -25.36 -20.60 6.97
N LEU A 38 -24.03 -20.60 7.06
CA LEU A 38 -23.15 -20.69 5.89
C LEU A 38 -23.34 -22.01 5.13
N VAL A 39 -23.46 -23.14 5.83
CA VAL A 39 -23.76 -24.44 5.21
C VAL A 39 -25.08 -24.36 4.43
N ASN A 40 -26.14 -23.84 5.05
CA ASN A 40 -27.44 -23.72 4.39
C ASN A 40 -27.38 -22.79 3.17
N ALA A 41 -26.68 -21.66 3.27
CA ALA A 41 -26.52 -20.72 2.15
C ALA A 41 -25.76 -21.36 0.98
N VAL A 42 -24.67 -22.09 1.25
CA VAL A 42 -23.89 -22.79 0.22
C VAL A 42 -24.71 -23.92 -0.42
N MET A 43 -25.38 -24.74 0.38
CA MET A 43 -26.23 -25.82 -0.13
C MET A 43 -27.42 -25.28 -0.94
N HIS A 44 -28.00 -24.15 -0.53
CA HIS A 44 -29.05 -23.51 -1.29
C HIS A 44 -28.54 -22.96 -2.63
N TYR A 45 -27.38 -22.29 -2.63
CA TYR A 45 -26.75 -21.79 -3.85
C TYR A 45 -26.41 -22.89 -4.85
N LEU A 46 -25.95 -24.05 -4.39
CA LEU A 46 -25.60 -25.17 -5.29
C LEU A 46 -26.82 -25.87 -5.90
N HIS A 47 -27.97 -25.87 -5.21
CA HIS A 47 -29.15 -26.65 -5.60
C HIS A 47 -30.31 -25.81 -6.15
N CYS A 48 -30.21 -24.47 -6.16
CA CYS A 48 -31.21 -23.61 -6.78
C CYS A 48 -30.82 -23.21 -8.21
N SER A 49 -31.70 -23.47 -9.17
CA SER A 49 -31.54 -23.06 -10.58
C SER A 49 -31.75 -21.55 -10.82
N GLU A 50 -32.27 -20.82 -9.84
CA GLU A 50 -32.60 -19.38 -9.93
C GLU A 50 -31.48 -18.46 -9.39
N THR A 51 -30.40 -19.00 -8.81
CA THR A 51 -29.36 -18.15 -8.24
C THR A 51 -28.47 -17.55 -9.33
N PRO A 52 -28.25 -16.22 -9.34
CA PRO A 52 -27.38 -15.57 -10.30
C PRO A 52 -25.96 -16.13 -10.15
N ASN A 53 -25.34 -16.42 -11.30
CA ASN A 53 -23.95 -16.87 -11.39
C ASN A 53 -23.06 -15.83 -10.69
N ILE A 54 -22.32 -16.22 -9.64
CA ILE A 54 -21.28 -15.36 -9.06
C ILE A 54 -20.34 -14.99 -10.22
N PRO A 55 -20.22 -13.71 -10.61
CA PRO A 55 -19.26 -13.33 -11.61
C PRO A 55 -17.88 -13.71 -11.09
N GLN A 56 -17.30 -14.77 -11.63
CA GLN A 56 -15.88 -14.99 -11.39
C GLN A 56 -15.17 -13.78 -11.98
N PRO A 57 -14.27 -13.12 -11.22
CA PRO A 57 -13.46 -12.06 -11.79
C PRO A 57 -12.79 -12.66 -13.02
N ALA A 58 -13.05 -12.05 -14.18
CA ALA A 58 -12.46 -12.52 -15.43
C ALA A 58 -10.94 -12.60 -15.21
N PRO A 59 -10.29 -13.69 -15.67
CA PRO A 59 -8.85 -13.80 -15.55
C PRO A 59 -8.22 -12.53 -16.13
N VAL A 60 -7.39 -11.89 -15.31
CA VAL A 60 -6.77 -10.63 -15.67
C VAL A 60 -5.86 -10.87 -16.87
N ASP A 61 -6.15 -10.20 -17.98
CA ASP A 61 -5.33 -10.32 -19.19
C ASP A 61 -4.01 -9.57 -18.99
N THR A 62 -2.99 -10.32 -18.59
CA THR A 62 -1.62 -9.81 -18.40
C THR A 62 -1.01 -9.23 -19.67
N ALA A 63 -1.43 -9.67 -20.86
CA ALA A 63 -0.91 -9.14 -22.12
C ALA A 63 -1.44 -7.73 -22.39
N VAL A 64 -2.71 -7.46 -22.02
CA VAL A 64 -3.29 -6.11 -22.08
C VAL A 64 -2.59 -5.18 -21.09
N ILE A 65 -2.34 -5.65 -19.86
CA ILE A 65 -1.57 -4.87 -18.86
C ILE A 65 -0.17 -4.55 -19.38
N GLU A 66 0.54 -5.54 -19.91
CA GLU A 66 1.88 -5.32 -20.45
C GLU A 66 1.88 -4.32 -21.61
N THR A 67 0.89 -4.40 -22.49
CA THR A 67 0.73 -3.46 -23.61
C THR A 67 0.49 -2.04 -23.11
N ILE A 68 -0.38 -1.86 -22.10
CA ILE A 68 -0.66 -0.56 -21.49
C ILE A 68 0.60 0.00 -20.80
N VAL A 69 1.31 -0.83 -20.04
CA VAL A 69 2.55 -0.42 -19.35
C VAL A 69 3.63 -0.02 -20.36
N ARG A 70 3.86 -0.83 -21.41
CA ARG A 70 4.81 -0.50 -22.49
C ARG A 70 4.44 0.79 -23.19
N ARG A 71 3.15 1.02 -23.44
CA ARG A 71 2.65 2.26 -24.03
C ARG A 71 2.93 3.46 -23.13
N ILE A 72 2.59 3.40 -21.85
CA ILE A 72 2.87 4.50 -20.88
C ILE A 72 4.36 4.79 -20.80
N MET A 73 5.21 3.75 -20.72
CA MET A 73 6.66 3.93 -20.72
C MET A 73 7.15 4.55 -22.03
N SER A 74 6.59 4.14 -23.17
CA SER A 74 6.94 4.73 -24.47
C SER A 74 6.50 6.19 -24.60
N GLU A 75 5.32 6.55 -24.07
CA GLU A 75 4.81 7.93 -24.06
C GLU A 75 5.68 8.83 -23.16
N GLN A 76 6.15 8.31 -22.01
CA GLN A 76 7.11 9.01 -21.14
C GLN A 76 8.50 9.18 -21.78
N HIS A 77 8.90 8.29 -22.70
CA HIS A 77 10.17 8.38 -23.43
C HIS A 77 10.08 9.10 -24.79
N SER A 78 8.87 9.35 -25.31
CA SER A 78 8.65 10.05 -26.59
C SER A 78 8.32 11.54 -26.45
N GLU A 79 8.25 12.05 -25.22
CA GLU A 79 8.69 13.42 -24.95
C GLU A 79 10.22 13.49 -25.11
N GLU A 80 10.70 13.41 -26.35
CA GLU A 80 12.02 13.94 -26.65
C GLU A 80 12.02 15.42 -26.23
N PRO A 81 13.05 15.85 -25.48
CA PRO A 81 13.15 17.23 -25.05
C PRO A 81 13.19 18.08 -26.31
N THR A 82 12.19 18.95 -26.47
CA THR A 82 12.31 20.10 -27.38
C THR A 82 13.55 20.84 -26.91
N MET A 83 14.68 20.60 -27.58
CA MET A 83 15.95 21.22 -27.23
C MET A 83 15.70 22.73 -27.25
N PRO A 84 15.76 23.43 -26.10
CA PRO A 84 15.94 24.86 -26.17
C PRO A 84 17.33 25.04 -26.79
N LYS A 85 17.41 25.92 -27.80
CA LYS A 85 18.67 26.50 -28.31
C LYS A 85 19.68 26.64 -27.17
N PRO A 86 21.01 26.46 -27.40
CA PRO A 86 22.00 26.59 -26.35
C PRO A 86 21.93 27.99 -25.73
N ALA A 87 21.15 28.11 -24.67
CA ALA A 87 21.15 29.22 -23.76
C ALA A 87 22.47 29.08 -23.01
N GLU A 88 23.27 30.13 -23.06
CA GLU A 88 24.49 30.27 -22.30
C GLU A 88 24.30 29.67 -20.91
N ARG A 89 25.18 28.72 -20.56
CA ARG A 89 25.22 28.11 -19.23
C ARG A 89 25.46 29.22 -18.21
N LYS A 90 24.38 29.77 -17.65
CA LYS A 90 24.44 30.37 -16.32
C LYS A 90 24.33 29.22 -15.34
N ILE A 91 25.48 28.65 -15.01
CA ILE A 91 25.66 27.83 -13.81
C ILE A 91 24.99 28.62 -12.68
N PRO A 92 23.89 28.16 -12.07
CA PRO A 92 23.49 28.74 -10.81
C PRO A 92 24.62 28.37 -9.87
N LYS A 93 25.36 29.39 -9.41
CA LYS A 93 26.31 29.22 -8.32
C LYS A 93 25.58 28.42 -7.23
N SER A 94 26.18 27.34 -6.76
CA SER A 94 25.75 26.69 -5.53
C SER A 94 25.50 27.81 -4.53
N LYS A 95 24.30 27.88 -3.98
CA LYS A 95 24.12 28.71 -2.78
C LYS A 95 25.04 28.06 -1.76
N ASP A 96 26.18 28.70 -1.51
CA ASP A 96 26.93 28.44 -0.30
C ASP A 96 25.93 28.57 0.83
N ILE A 97 25.73 27.47 1.55
CA ILE A 97 24.97 27.49 2.78
C ILE A 97 25.85 28.30 3.73
N THR A 98 25.64 29.62 3.79
CA THR A 98 26.21 30.43 4.85
C THR A 98 25.56 29.92 6.13
N PHE A 99 26.32 29.14 6.89
CA PHE A 99 26.00 28.93 8.29
C PHE A 99 26.24 30.27 8.96
N ASP A 100 25.16 31.00 9.23
CA ASP A 100 25.23 32.20 10.04
C ASP A 100 25.83 31.80 11.39
N GLN A 101 26.89 32.50 11.79
CA GLN A 101 27.69 32.18 12.97
C GLN A 101 26.85 32.20 14.26
N ASP A 102 25.71 32.90 14.23
CA ASP A 102 24.71 32.98 15.29
C ASP A 102 23.96 31.66 15.54
N GLU A 103 23.81 30.79 14.52
CA GLU A 103 23.16 29.47 14.66
C GLU A 103 24.06 28.47 15.40
N ALA A 104 25.38 28.64 15.31
CA ALA A 104 26.34 27.84 16.09
C ALA A 104 26.31 28.21 17.58
N ASP A 105 26.05 29.48 17.91
CA ASP A 105 25.89 29.94 19.29
C ASP A 105 24.53 29.53 19.90
N MET A 106 23.50 29.26 19.09
CA MET A 106 22.21 28.75 19.58
C MET A 106 22.29 27.33 20.15
N LEU A 107 23.27 26.53 19.72
CA LEU A 107 23.43 25.15 20.20
C LEU A 107 24.08 25.07 21.59
N GLY A 108 24.74 26.13 22.05
CA GLY A 108 25.35 26.21 23.38
C GLY A 108 26.36 25.09 23.68
N GLU A 109 27.04 25.20 24.82
CA GLU A 109 27.98 24.17 25.28
C GLU A 109 27.26 22.85 25.62
N ASP A 110 26.06 22.95 26.20
CA ASP A 110 25.23 21.80 26.57
C ASP A 110 24.70 21.03 25.36
N GLY A 111 24.29 21.71 24.28
CA GLY A 111 23.82 21.04 23.07
C GLY A 111 24.96 20.31 22.35
N MET A 112 26.16 20.90 22.33
CA MET A 112 27.35 20.22 21.80
C MET A 112 27.76 19.01 22.64
N ALA A 113 27.67 19.09 23.97
CA ALA A 113 27.94 17.96 24.85
C ALA A 113 26.94 16.79 24.64
N ALA A 114 25.66 17.09 24.43
CA ALA A 114 24.63 16.09 24.15
C ALA A 114 24.88 15.34 22.83
N ILE A 115 25.27 16.07 21.78
CA ILE A 115 25.64 15.48 20.48
C ILE A 115 26.86 14.58 20.62
N ALA A 116 27.90 15.03 21.33
CA ALA A 116 29.13 14.28 21.52
C ALA A 116 28.88 12.98 22.31
N ASN A 117 28.07 13.02 23.37
CA ASN A 117 27.74 11.84 24.18
C ASN A 117 26.95 10.81 23.36
N THR A 118 25.97 11.26 22.58
CA THR A 118 25.19 10.39 21.70
C THR A 118 26.09 9.70 20.67
N MET A 119 26.99 10.42 20.01
CA MET A 119 27.97 9.84 19.08
C MET A 119 28.92 8.84 19.77
N ALA A 120 29.33 9.10 21.01
CA ALA A 120 30.20 8.21 21.77
C ALA A 120 29.50 6.89 22.14
N MET A 121 28.19 6.91 22.41
CA MET A 121 27.41 5.70 22.68
C MET A 121 27.36 4.76 21.48
N PHE A 122 27.25 5.28 20.26
CA PHE A 122 27.28 4.47 19.04
C PHE A 122 28.64 3.83 18.74
N ARG A 123 29.73 4.40 19.28
CA ARG A 123 31.09 3.86 19.10
C ARG A 123 31.45 2.76 20.10
N ARG A 124 30.58 2.50 21.09
CA ARG A 124 30.82 1.54 22.19
C ARG A 124 30.02 0.24 22.07
N GLY A 125 29.21 0.08 21.03
CA GLY A 125 28.60 -1.19 20.63
C GLY A 125 29.29 -1.74 19.39
#